data_AF-A0A7G1GA33-F1
#
_entry.id   AF-A0A7G1GA33-F1
#
_cell.length_a   1.000
_cell.length_b   1.000
_cell.length_c   1.000
_cell.angle_alpha   90.00
_cell.angle_beta   90.00
_cell.angle_gamma   90.00
#
_symmetry.space_group_name_H-M   'P 1'
#
loop_
_entity.id
_entity.type
_entity.pdbx_description
1 polymer ?
#
loop_
_entity_poly.entity_id
_entity_poly.type
_entity_poly.pdbx_seq_one_letter_code
_entity_poly.pdbx_strand_id
1 'polypeptide(L)'
;MKIDIFCTVIDNYGDAGYTLRMAMALRSLKTSLKIRIYTDYKELFLKLKPKFINDIDILSFNEIKKYEASDVCIGMFQYFPNDFFINKINKNSKKFIVIDYFTSESWADEVNGNNCLHNGLNIPCEFYVPGLSNKSLGVLTYTSAMKKTKVNNNIYLYTPEKLKTFIDLNDSILWSGNINNIKKMNFKTQDIFDSYILGAKYNWIRGEDSFQLALWSGIPFFWEAYPQKNEIKKLKIDAFLNFMKPFLDEFYQSYYNIILYINNFKKTSIKESYLFINNNYNDFKNKFMNLNQYFLNRKSFQKNLIKIIEIL
;
A
#
# COMPACT_ATOMS: atom_id res chain seq x y z
N MET A 1 15.30 -21.00 -0.44
CA MET A 1 15.26 -19.93 -1.45
C MET A 1 15.58 -18.61 -0.77
N LYS A 2 16.51 -17.85 -1.36
CA LYS A 2 16.83 -16.48 -0.96
C LYS A 2 16.15 -15.51 -1.93
N ILE A 3 15.70 -14.36 -1.42
CA ILE A 3 15.11 -13.28 -2.23
C ILE A 3 15.80 -11.97 -1.86
N ASP A 4 16.25 -11.25 -2.87
CA ASP A 4 16.79 -9.91 -2.74
C ASP A 4 15.75 -8.93 -3.29
N ILE A 5 15.33 -7.97 -2.47
CA ILE A 5 14.38 -6.93 -2.84
C ILE A 5 15.12 -5.61 -2.88
N PHE A 6 15.03 -4.89 -3.99
CA PHE A 6 15.69 -3.62 -4.22
C PHE A 6 14.67 -2.49 -4.21
N CYS A 7 14.88 -1.46 -3.39
CA CYS A 7 13.97 -0.33 -3.28
C CYS A 7 14.73 0.98 -3.07
N THR A 8 14.60 1.90 -4.03
CA THR A 8 15.01 3.31 -3.85
C THR A 8 13.81 4.08 -3.31
N VAL A 9 13.98 4.84 -2.24
CA VAL A 9 12.88 5.51 -1.54
C VAL A 9 12.67 6.91 -2.12
N ILE A 10 11.58 7.07 -2.88
CA ILE A 10 11.15 8.36 -3.44
C ILE A 10 9.97 8.90 -2.62
N ASP A 11 8.93 8.08 -2.43
CA ASP A 11 7.78 8.39 -1.57
C ASP A 11 7.96 7.76 -0.18
N ASN A 12 8.96 8.27 0.58
CA ASN A 12 9.23 7.97 1.99
C ASN A 12 8.55 6.70 2.54
N TYR A 13 7.39 6.87 3.19
CA TYR A 13 6.67 5.81 3.88
C TYR A 13 5.86 4.91 2.94
N GLY A 14 5.46 5.42 1.76
CA GLY A 14 4.78 4.63 0.73
C GLY A 14 5.67 3.51 0.24
N ASP A 15 6.85 3.86 -0.28
CA ASP A 15 7.79 2.89 -0.86
C ASP A 15 8.32 1.95 0.23
N ALA A 16 8.94 2.53 1.27
CA ALA A 16 9.56 1.73 2.31
C ALA A 16 8.55 0.88 3.09
N GLY A 17 7.39 1.44 3.40
CA GLY A 17 6.31 0.73 4.09
C GLY A 17 5.78 -0.43 3.26
N TYR A 18 5.45 -0.18 1.99
CA TYR A 18 4.90 -1.20 1.11
C TYR A 18 5.89 -2.33 0.86
N THR A 19 7.15 -2.01 0.55
CA THR A 19 8.22 -3.01 0.34
C THR A 19 8.42 -3.87 1.59
N LEU A 20 8.49 -3.26 2.77
CA LEU A 20 8.63 -3.98 4.03
C LEU A 20 7.42 -4.88 4.31
N ARG A 21 6.20 -4.39 4.09
CA ARG A 21 4.96 -5.15 4.26
C ARG A 21 4.91 -6.35 3.33
N MET A 22 5.30 -6.17 2.06
CA MET A 22 5.40 -7.26 1.09
C MET A 22 6.40 -8.32 1.56
N ALA A 23 7.59 -7.92 2.02
CA ALA A 23 8.60 -8.84 2.52
C ALA A 23 8.09 -9.67 3.71
N MET A 24 7.44 -9.02 4.69
CA MET A 24 6.81 -9.70 5.82
C MET A 24 5.67 -10.63 5.37
N ALA A 25 4.87 -10.21 4.39
CA ALA A 25 3.78 -11.00 3.84
C ALA A 25 4.29 -12.29 3.17
N LEU A 26 5.34 -12.20 2.35
CA LEU A 26 5.99 -13.36 1.73
C LEU A 26 6.55 -14.32 2.79
N ARG A 27 7.27 -13.79 3.79
CA ARG A 27 7.77 -14.59 4.94
C ARG A 27 6.65 -15.29 5.68
N SER A 28 5.52 -14.63 5.88
CA SER A 28 4.36 -15.20 6.58
C SER A 28 3.74 -16.38 5.83
N LEU A 29 3.80 -16.38 4.49
CA LEU A 29 3.38 -17.52 3.67
C LEU A 29 4.39 -18.67 3.68
N LYS A 30 5.70 -18.36 3.79
CA LYS A 30 6.77 -19.36 3.75
C LYS A 30 7.94 -18.97 4.65
N THR A 31 7.92 -19.52 5.87
CA THR A 31 8.91 -19.26 6.93
C THR A 31 10.32 -19.82 6.65
N SER A 32 10.55 -20.42 5.50
CA SER A 32 11.89 -20.83 5.03
C SER A 32 12.54 -19.82 4.07
N LEU A 33 11.81 -18.79 3.62
CA LEU A 33 12.36 -17.73 2.76
C LEU A 33 13.38 -16.91 3.53
N LYS A 34 14.54 -16.63 2.94
CA LYS A 34 15.48 -15.64 3.48
C LYS A 34 15.38 -14.39 2.62
N ILE A 35 14.97 -13.27 3.20
CA ILE A 35 14.73 -12.03 2.46
C ILE A 35 15.73 -10.96 2.89
N ARG A 36 16.38 -10.34 1.91
CA ARG A 36 17.23 -9.16 2.09
C ARG A 36 16.61 -7.99 1.33
N ILE A 37 16.45 -6.86 1.99
CA ILE A 37 16.02 -5.60 1.38
C ILE A 37 17.25 -4.71 1.23
N TYR A 38 17.55 -4.29 0.01
CA TYR A 38 18.58 -3.33 -0.32
C TYR A 38 17.94 -1.98 -0.65
N THR A 39 18.41 -0.92 0.01
CA THR A 39 17.80 0.40 -0.11
C THR A 39 18.80 1.54 0.07
N ASP A 40 18.47 2.72 -0.46
CA ASP A 40 19.16 3.97 -0.20
C ASP A 40 18.79 4.61 1.14
N TYR A 41 17.68 4.17 1.78
CA TYR A 41 17.19 4.74 3.04
C TYR A 41 16.95 3.69 4.15
N LYS A 42 18.02 2.97 4.51
CA LYS A 42 18.02 1.91 5.54
C LYS A 42 17.37 2.31 6.87
N GLU A 43 17.67 3.51 7.37
CA GLU A 43 17.15 3.98 8.65
C GLU A 43 15.62 4.08 8.70
N LEU A 44 14.98 4.41 7.57
CA LEU A 44 13.53 4.48 7.50
C LEU A 44 12.90 3.09 7.62
N PHE A 45 13.45 2.10 6.92
CA PHE A 45 13.01 0.71 7.03
C PHE A 45 13.19 0.17 8.45
N LEU A 46 14.34 0.43 9.10
CA LEU A 46 14.57 0.01 10.49
C LEU A 46 13.57 0.64 11.46
N LYS A 47 13.22 1.91 11.26
CA LYS A 47 12.18 2.59 12.04
C LYS A 47 10.79 1.96 11.82
N LEU A 48 10.43 1.63 10.59
CA LEU A 48 9.13 1.03 10.26
C LEU A 48 8.98 -0.42 10.74
N LYS A 49 10.08 -1.18 10.75
CA LYS A 49 10.10 -2.61 11.03
C LYS A 49 9.60 -2.95 12.44
N PRO A 50 8.59 -3.83 12.59
CA PRO A 50 8.18 -4.33 13.89
C PRO A 50 9.36 -5.01 14.61
N LYS A 51 9.54 -4.71 15.90
CA LYS A 51 10.72 -5.13 16.67
C LYS A 51 10.88 -6.65 16.81
N PHE A 52 9.80 -7.42 16.68
CA PHE A 52 9.81 -8.87 16.80
C PHE A 52 10.18 -9.59 15.48
N ILE A 53 10.29 -8.86 14.36
CA ILE A 53 10.73 -9.40 13.08
C ILE A 53 12.25 -9.35 13.05
N ASN A 54 12.92 -10.50 13.03
CA ASN A 54 14.39 -10.59 13.03
C ASN A 54 14.97 -11.23 11.77
N ASP A 55 14.09 -11.66 10.87
CA ASP A 55 14.32 -12.60 9.77
C ASP A 55 14.21 -11.95 8.37
N ILE A 56 14.24 -10.62 8.34
CA ILE A 56 14.34 -9.79 7.14
C ILE A 56 15.52 -8.85 7.34
N ASP A 57 16.56 -9.01 6.53
CA ASP A 57 17.74 -8.17 6.57
C ASP A 57 17.49 -6.87 5.81
N ILE A 58 17.92 -5.74 6.36
CA ILE A 58 17.81 -4.42 5.71
C ILE A 58 19.22 -3.86 5.57
N LEU A 59 19.64 -3.64 4.32
CA LEU A 59 21.00 -3.31 3.93
C LEU A 59 21.01 -2.02 3.11
N SER A 60 21.97 -1.13 3.38
CA SER A 60 22.13 0.08 2.59
C SER A 60 22.93 -0.22 1.32
N PHE A 61 22.54 0.35 0.18
CA PHE A 61 23.34 0.28 -1.05
C PHE A 61 24.81 0.71 -0.83
N ASN A 62 25.03 1.72 0.00
CA ASN A 62 26.36 2.30 0.24
C ASN A 62 27.25 1.43 1.12
N GLU A 63 26.68 0.46 1.85
CA GLU A 63 27.43 -0.44 2.74
C GLU A 63 27.93 -1.70 2.01
N ILE A 64 27.46 -1.94 0.78
CA ILE A 64 27.70 -3.19 0.04
C ILE A 64 29.04 -3.10 -0.70
N LYS A 65 30.08 -3.68 -0.10
CA LYS A 65 31.38 -3.85 -0.76
C LYS A 65 31.48 -5.13 -1.59
N LYS A 66 30.72 -6.16 -1.18
CA LYS A 66 30.63 -7.45 -1.85
C LYS A 66 29.17 -7.86 -1.89
N TYR A 67 28.69 -8.18 -3.08
CA TYR A 67 27.32 -8.61 -3.31
C TYR A 67 27.30 -10.01 -3.93
N GLU A 68 26.52 -10.89 -3.32
CA GLU A 68 26.15 -12.20 -3.84
C GLU A 68 24.65 -12.22 -4.06
N ALA A 69 24.23 -12.34 -5.31
CA ALA A 69 22.83 -12.29 -5.68
C ALA A 69 22.10 -13.56 -5.24
N SER A 70 20.83 -13.39 -4.85
CA SER A 70 19.92 -14.47 -4.51
C SER A 70 19.37 -15.22 -5.74
N ASP A 71 18.61 -16.29 -5.48
CA ASP A 71 17.93 -17.08 -6.52
C ASP A 71 16.96 -16.21 -7.34
N VAL A 72 16.22 -15.34 -6.67
CA VAL A 72 15.26 -14.40 -7.27
C VAL A 72 15.54 -12.99 -6.76
N CYS A 73 15.60 -12.02 -7.67
CA CYS A 73 15.73 -10.61 -7.36
C CYS A 73 14.42 -9.88 -7.70
N ILE A 74 14.01 -8.91 -6.87
CA ILE A 74 12.82 -8.11 -7.06
C ILE A 74 13.20 -6.63 -7.06
N GLY A 75 12.92 -5.90 -8.14
CA GLY A 75 13.05 -4.44 -8.22
C GLY A 75 11.71 -3.77 -7.95
N MET A 76 11.64 -2.94 -6.90
CA MET A 76 10.45 -2.17 -6.56
C MET A 76 10.45 -0.81 -7.26
N PHE A 77 9.29 -0.35 -7.72
CA PHE A 77 9.01 1.03 -8.15
C PHE A 77 9.99 1.54 -9.20
N GLN A 78 10.10 0.81 -10.31
CA GLN A 78 11.02 1.14 -11.42
C GLN A 78 12.49 1.17 -11.00
N TYR A 79 12.86 0.42 -9.96
CA TYR A 79 14.27 0.18 -9.65
C TYR A 79 14.95 -0.59 -10.79
N PHE A 80 16.05 -0.03 -11.26
CA PHE A 80 16.91 -0.63 -12.26
C PHE A 80 18.32 -0.83 -11.68
N PRO A 81 18.83 -2.08 -11.63
CA PRO A 81 20.15 -2.34 -11.07
C PRO A 81 21.24 -1.73 -11.95
N ASN A 82 22.30 -1.19 -11.33
CA ASN A 82 23.49 -0.75 -12.04
C ASN A 82 24.44 -1.94 -12.37
N ASP A 83 25.50 -1.68 -13.15
CA ASP A 83 26.46 -2.70 -13.61
C ASP A 83 27.09 -3.54 -12.47
N PHE A 84 27.27 -2.94 -11.29
CA PHE A 84 27.79 -3.66 -10.12
C PHE A 84 26.85 -4.79 -9.70
N PHE A 85 25.53 -4.55 -9.67
CA PHE A 85 24.53 -5.56 -9.35
C PHE A 85 24.25 -6.49 -10.53
N ILE A 86 24.10 -5.95 -11.75
CA ILE A 86 23.77 -6.71 -12.97
C ILE A 86 24.70 -7.91 -13.14
N ASN A 87 26.02 -7.69 -13.06
CA ASN A 87 27.02 -8.75 -13.26
C ASN A 87 26.85 -9.91 -12.27
N LYS A 88 26.40 -9.62 -11.04
CA LYS A 88 26.18 -10.64 -10.00
C LYS A 88 24.82 -11.32 -10.15
N ILE A 89 23.79 -10.56 -10.54
CA ILE A 89 22.45 -11.05 -10.82
C ILE A 89 22.49 -12.04 -11.98
N ASN A 90 23.06 -11.64 -13.13
CA ASN A 90 23.20 -12.51 -14.31
C ASN A 90 23.94 -13.81 -14.03
N LYS A 91 24.92 -13.78 -13.11
CA LYS A 91 25.72 -14.95 -12.77
C LYS A 91 24.97 -15.95 -11.88
N ASN A 92 24.12 -15.49 -10.96
CA ASN A 92 23.62 -16.33 -9.86
C ASN A 92 22.09 -16.42 -9.80
N SER A 93 21.38 -15.38 -10.18
CA SER A 93 19.91 -15.33 -10.12
C SER A 93 19.29 -16.07 -11.30
N LYS A 94 18.10 -16.63 -11.07
CA LYS A 94 17.29 -17.32 -12.07
C LYS A 94 16.28 -16.38 -12.73
N LYS A 95 15.83 -15.37 -11.99
CA LYS A 95 14.82 -14.43 -12.46
C LYS A 95 14.93 -13.08 -11.76
N PHE A 96 14.60 -12.02 -12.49
CA PHE A 96 14.38 -10.68 -11.97
C PHE A 96 12.89 -10.32 -12.11
N ILE A 97 12.28 -9.79 -11.07
CA ILE A 97 10.86 -9.40 -11.06
C ILE A 97 10.79 -7.91 -10.79
N VAL A 98 10.14 -7.15 -11.67
CA VAL A 98 9.87 -5.73 -11.46
C VAL A 98 8.45 -5.57 -10.96
N ILE A 99 8.28 -4.84 -9.85
CA ILE A 99 6.97 -4.54 -9.26
C ILE A 99 6.81 -3.02 -9.21
N ASP A 100 5.88 -2.48 -10.00
CA ASP A 100 5.57 -1.04 -9.99
C ASP A 100 4.43 -0.71 -9.01
N TYR A 101 4.14 0.58 -8.88
CA TYR A 101 3.08 1.11 -8.03
C TYR A 101 1.71 0.49 -8.34
N PHE A 102 0.91 0.31 -7.30
CA PHE A 102 -0.47 -0.09 -7.41
C PHE A 102 -1.28 0.88 -8.29
N THR A 103 -2.21 0.32 -9.05
CA THR A 103 -3.23 1.10 -9.73
C THR A 103 -4.62 0.48 -9.62
N SER A 104 -5.63 1.35 -9.61
CA SER A 104 -7.04 0.97 -9.73
C SER A 104 -7.47 0.77 -11.19
N GLU A 105 -6.63 1.16 -12.14
CA GLU A 105 -6.91 1.14 -13.57
C GLU A 105 -6.72 -0.26 -14.17
N SER A 106 -7.48 -0.56 -15.24
CA SER A 106 -7.47 -1.88 -15.87
C SER A 106 -6.25 -2.16 -16.75
N TRP A 107 -5.51 -1.13 -17.17
CA TRP A 107 -4.32 -1.30 -18.03
C TRP A 107 -3.24 -2.18 -17.37
N ALA A 108 -3.22 -2.25 -16.04
CA ALA A 108 -2.32 -3.14 -15.29
C ALA A 108 -2.47 -4.60 -15.72
N ASP A 109 -3.67 -5.02 -16.13
CA ASP A 109 -3.95 -6.39 -16.56
C ASP A 109 -3.23 -6.77 -17.86
N GLU A 110 -2.92 -5.77 -18.70
CA GLU A 110 -2.30 -5.97 -20.02
C GLU A 110 -0.78 -6.04 -19.95
N VAL A 111 -0.19 -5.50 -18.88
CA VAL A 111 1.27 -5.45 -18.70
C VAL A 111 1.80 -6.54 -17.76
N ASN A 112 0.93 -7.14 -16.95
CA ASN A 112 1.30 -8.12 -15.94
C ASN A 112 1.86 -9.40 -16.56
N GLY A 113 3.12 -9.72 -16.22
CA GLY A 113 3.84 -10.89 -16.72
C GLY A 113 4.57 -10.66 -18.04
N ASN A 114 4.54 -9.43 -18.58
CA ASN A 114 5.32 -9.11 -19.77
C ASN A 114 6.81 -9.09 -19.44
N ASN A 115 7.61 -9.48 -20.43
CA ASN A 115 9.06 -9.36 -20.32
C ASN A 115 9.45 -7.88 -20.24
N CYS A 116 10.27 -7.54 -19.25
CA CYS A 116 10.89 -6.24 -19.12
C CYS A 116 12.27 -6.29 -19.78
N LEU A 117 12.47 -5.45 -20.79
CA LEU A 117 13.78 -5.27 -21.40
C LEU A 117 14.61 -4.34 -20.51
N HIS A 118 15.65 -4.90 -19.89
CA HIS A 118 16.66 -4.14 -19.17
C HIS A 118 18.00 -4.21 -19.89
N ASN A 119 18.66 -3.06 -20.07
CA ASN A 119 20.01 -3.04 -20.62
C ASN A 119 20.96 -3.72 -19.66
N GLY A 120 21.40 -4.93 -20.00
CA GLY A 120 22.42 -5.68 -19.29
C GLY A 120 21.92 -6.90 -18.51
N LEU A 121 20.63 -7.02 -18.18
CA LEU A 121 20.13 -8.28 -17.61
C LEU A 121 19.95 -9.32 -18.73
N ASN A 122 20.54 -10.49 -18.57
CA ASN A 122 20.45 -11.60 -19.55
C ASN A 122 19.71 -12.83 -19.00
N ILE A 123 18.96 -12.63 -17.92
CA ILE A 123 18.07 -13.61 -17.29
C ILE A 123 16.61 -13.20 -17.51
N PRO A 124 15.63 -14.11 -17.34
CA PRO A 124 14.22 -13.76 -17.35
C PRO A 124 13.92 -12.56 -16.45
N CYS A 125 13.24 -11.55 -17.01
CA CYS A 125 12.88 -10.31 -16.33
C CYS A 125 11.40 -10.03 -16.59
N GLU A 126 10.55 -10.10 -15.57
CA GLU A 126 9.09 -10.00 -15.70
C GLU A 126 8.58 -8.74 -14.99
N PHE A 127 7.62 -8.03 -15.61
CA PHE A 127 7.03 -6.80 -15.09
C PHE A 127 5.64 -7.04 -14.51
N TYR A 128 5.38 -6.42 -13.36
CA TYR A 128 4.13 -6.59 -12.63
C TYR A 128 3.67 -5.29 -11.95
N VAL A 129 2.35 -5.11 -11.92
CA VAL A 129 1.61 -3.98 -11.37
C VAL A 129 0.46 -4.53 -10.52
N PRO A 130 0.49 -4.32 -9.19
CA PRO A 130 -0.62 -4.65 -8.30
C PRO A 130 -1.89 -3.87 -8.68
N GLY A 131 -3.07 -4.45 -8.44
CA GLY A 131 -4.32 -3.79 -8.80
C GLY A 131 -5.59 -4.40 -8.22
N LEU A 132 -6.73 -3.83 -8.60
CA LEU A 132 -8.06 -4.20 -8.10
C LEU A 132 -8.71 -5.35 -8.89
N SER A 133 -8.40 -5.46 -10.17
CA SER A 133 -9.06 -6.42 -11.07
C SER A 133 -8.76 -7.87 -10.68
N ASN A 134 -9.56 -8.81 -11.21
CA ASN A 134 -9.32 -10.26 -11.08
C ASN A 134 -8.08 -10.77 -11.82
N LYS A 135 -7.58 -10.01 -12.81
CA LYS A 135 -6.42 -10.39 -13.63
C LYS A 135 -5.11 -9.77 -13.13
N SER A 136 -5.20 -8.72 -12.32
CA SER A 136 -4.04 -8.09 -11.68
C SER A 136 -3.38 -9.02 -10.65
N LEU A 137 -2.21 -8.65 -10.12
CA LEU A 137 -1.61 -9.39 -9.01
C LEU A 137 -2.46 -9.31 -7.73
N GLY A 138 -3.45 -8.42 -7.67
CA GLY A 138 -4.32 -8.23 -6.51
C GLY A 138 -3.75 -7.26 -5.48
N VAL A 139 -4.38 -7.25 -4.30
CA VAL A 139 -4.08 -6.35 -3.19
C VAL A 139 -3.21 -7.05 -2.14
N LEU A 140 -2.26 -6.33 -1.55
CA LEU A 140 -1.44 -6.78 -0.43
C LEU A 140 -2.29 -6.84 0.86
N THR A 141 -2.77 -8.04 1.18
CA THR A 141 -3.64 -8.28 2.34
C THR A 141 -2.84 -8.83 3.53
N TYR A 142 -1.94 -8.01 4.09
CA TYR A 142 -1.10 -8.42 5.21
C TYR A 142 -1.02 -7.36 6.30
N THR A 143 -1.10 -7.83 7.55
CA THR A 143 -0.81 -7.03 8.75
C THR A 143 0.03 -7.86 9.71
N SER A 144 0.90 -7.17 10.44
CA SER A 144 1.65 -7.72 11.57
C SER A 144 1.04 -7.33 12.93
N ALA A 145 -0.07 -6.59 12.94
CA ALA A 145 -0.78 -6.21 14.15
C ALA A 145 -1.37 -7.45 14.84
N MET A 146 -1.03 -7.64 16.12
CA MET A 146 -1.58 -8.73 16.93
C MET A 146 -2.97 -8.41 17.50
N LYS A 147 -3.24 -7.13 17.75
CA LYS A 147 -4.50 -6.64 18.32
C LYS A 147 -4.86 -5.30 17.68
N LYS A 148 -6.15 -5.01 17.62
CA LYS A 148 -6.68 -3.70 17.22
C LYS A 148 -6.56 -2.74 18.40
N THR A 149 -6.06 -1.54 18.16
CA THR A 149 -6.08 -0.46 19.14
C THR A 149 -7.42 0.25 19.04
N LYS A 150 -8.21 0.27 20.11
CA LYS A 150 -9.49 0.99 20.12
C LYS A 150 -9.23 2.48 19.91
N VAL A 151 -9.77 3.04 18.83
CA VAL A 151 -9.79 4.48 18.58
C VAL A 151 -11.23 4.95 18.74
N ASN A 152 -11.43 6.01 19.53
CA ASN A 152 -12.76 6.50 19.86
C ASN A 152 -13.45 7.16 18.66
N ASN A 153 -12.69 7.72 17.73
CA ASN A 153 -13.21 8.37 16.53
C ASN A 153 -12.40 7.96 15.27
N ASN A 154 -11.78 8.93 14.59
CA ASN A 154 -11.19 8.73 13.27
C ASN A 154 -9.65 8.76 13.30
N ILE A 155 -9.03 8.18 12.28
CA ILE A 155 -7.60 8.37 11.99
C ILE A 155 -7.45 9.23 10.75
N TYR A 156 -6.54 10.19 10.81
CA TYR A 156 -6.18 11.08 9.71
C TYR A 156 -4.70 10.95 9.36
N LEU A 157 -4.39 10.59 8.12
CA LEU A 157 -3.02 10.51 7.59
C LEU A 157 -2.58 11.79 6.87
N TYR A 158 -3.48 12.76 6.76
CA TYR A 158 -3.26 14.10 6.24
C TYR A 158 -4.07 15.09 7.09
N THR A 159 -3.76 16.37 6.99
CA THR A 159 -4.43 17.43 7.75
C THR A 159 -5.86 17.65 7.22
N PRO A 160 -6.95 17.31 7.96
CA PRO A 160 -8.32 17.48 7.50
C PRO A 160 -8.84 18.93 7.53
N GLU A 161 -8.06 19.93 7.09
CA GLU A 161 -8.44 21.37 7.14
C GLU A 161 -9.84 21.62 6.56
N LYS A 162 -10.13 21.02 5.41
CA LYS A 162 -11.42 21.18 4.71
C LYS A 162 -12.62 20.58 5.44
N LEU A 163 -12.38 19.72 6.42
CA LEU A 163 -13.41 18.96 7.13
C LEU A 163 -13.72 19.55 8.51
N LYS A 164 -12.81 20.37 9.06
CA LYS A 164 -12.92 20.92 10.43
C LYS A 164 -14.20 21.72 10.68
N THR A 165 -14.81 22.26 9.63
CA THR A 165 -15.98 23.13 9.74
C THR A 165 -17.28 22.38 10.02
N PHE A 166 -17.31 21.05 9.87
CA PHE A 166 -18.53 20.25 10.11
C PHE A 166 -18.28 18.81 10.59
N ILE A 167 -17.04 18.37 10.73
CA ILE A 167 -16.70 17.09 11.36
C ILE A 167 -16.15 17.36 12.77
N ASP A 168 -16.70 16.70 13.78
CA ASP A 168 -16.11 16.70 15.12
C ASP A 168 -14.82 15.87 15.11
N LEU A 169 -13.72 16.54 15.41
CA LEU A 169 -12.38 15.97 15.44
C LEU A 169 -11.95 15.51 16.83
N ASN A 170 -12.79 15.71 17.85
CA ASN A 170 -12.52 15.24 19.19
C ASN A 170 -12.27 13.72 19.19
N ASP A 171 -11.34 13.30 20.05
CA ASP A 171 -10.86 11.92 20.18
C ASP A 171 -10.36 11.25 18.88
N SER A 172 -10.09 12.04 17.84
CA SER A 172 -9.43 11.58 16.63
C SER A 172 -7.92 11.55 16.80
N ILE A 173 -7.26 10.81 15.92
CA ILE A 173 -5.81 10.68 15.87
C ILE A 173 -5.29 11.29 14.56
N LEU A 174 -4.32 12.18 14.67
CA LEU A 174 -3.60 12.72 13.53
C LEU A 174 -2.23 12.04 13.42
N TRP A 175 -2.08 11.20 12.40
CA TRP A 175 -0.83 10.47 12.17
C TRP A 175 0.26 11.34 11.55
N SER A 176 -0.14 12.30 10.72
CA SER A 176 0.77 13.22 10.02
C SER A 176 0.12 14.59 9.90
N GLY A 177 0.91 15.65 10.11
CA GLY A 177 0.44 17.04 10.11
C GLY A 177 0.44 17.69 11.50
N ASN A 178 -0.25 18.82 11.60
CA ASN A 178 -0.44 19.55 12.86
C ASN A 178 -1.81 20.27 12.84
N ILE A 179 -2.63 20.05 13.86
CA ILE A 179 -3.93 20.70 14.08
C ILE A 179 -4.11 20.90 15.57
N ASN A 180 -4.53 22.10 15.97
CA ASN A 180 -4.97 22.38 17.33
C ASN A 180 -6.16 21.48 17.69
N ASN A 181 -6.11 20.82 18.86
CA ASN A 181 -7.15 19.95 19.42
C ASN A 181 -7.27 18.53 18.83
N ILE A 182 -6.28 18.04 18.06
CA ILE A 182 -6.19 16.61 17.70
C ILE A 182 -4.88 16.03 18.25
N LYS A 183 -4.95 14.83 18.84
CA LYS A 183 -3.77 14.12 19.32
C LYS A 183 -2.87 13.72 18.14
N LYS A 184 -1.71 14.38 18.03
CA LYS A 184 -0.66 14.00 17.09
C LYS A 184 0.05 12.73 17.55
N MET A 185 0.24 11.79 16.64
CA MET A 185 1.04 10.60 16.91
C MET A 185 2.51 10.83 16.59
N ASN A 186 3.37 10.33 17.48
CA ASN A 186 4.78 10.13 17.17
C ASN A 186 4.90 8.97 16.19
N PHE A 187 5.99 8.97 15.41
CA PHE A 187 6.31 7.88 14.50
C PHE A 187 6.22 6.50 15.20
N LYS A 188 5.64 5.51 14.52
CA LYS A 188 5.45 4.14 15.01
C LYS A 188 5.87 3.11 13.97
N THR A 189 6.19 1.92 14.44
CA THR A 189 6.37 0.72 13.61
C THR A 189 5.08 0.32 12.92
N GLN A 190 5.19 -0.47 11.86
CA GLN A 190 4.08 -0.80 10.97
C GLN A 190 2.99 -1.64 11.66
N ASP A 191 3.35 -2.53 12.59
CA ASP A 191 2.40 -3.30 13.41
C ASP A 191 1.53 -2.40 14.29
N ILE A 192 2.12 -1.35 14.86
CA ILE A 192 1.38 -0.36 15.64
C ILE A 192 0.49 0.47 14.71
N PHE A 193 1.01 0.96 13.58
CA PHE A 193 0.21 1.68 12.59
C PHE A 193 -1.03 0.89 12.17
N ASP A 194 -0.85 -0.37 11.81
CA ASP A 194 -1.92 -1.28 11.44
C ASP A 194 -2.94 -1.45 12.57
N SER A 195 -2.49 -1.59 13.83
CA SER A 195 -3.38 -1.74 14.98
C SER A 195 -4.37 -0.57 15.11
N TYR A 196 -3.92 0.64 14.78
CA TYR A 196 -4.74 1.84 14.80
C TYR A 196 -5.70 1.86 13.61
N ILE A 197 -5.21 1.65 12.38
CA ILE A 197 -6.05 1.59 11.17
C ILE A 197 -7.19 0.57 11.32
N LEU A 198 -6.89 -0.60 11.89
CA LEU A 198 -7.87 -1.67 12.09
C LEU A 198 -8.86 -1.42 13.23
N GLY A 199 -8.61 -0.42 14.08
CA GLY A 199 -9.43 -0.08 15.25
C GLY A 199 -10.15 1.27 15.18
N ALA A 200 -10.08 1.96 14.04
CA ALA A 200 -10.75 3.23 13.80
C ALA A 200 -12.24 3.10 13.44
N LYS A 201 -13.01 4.20 13.62
CA LYS A 201 -14.36 4.35 13.06
C LYS A 201 -14.30 4.59 11.55
N TYR A 202 -13.57 5.63 11.15
CA TYR A 202 -13.22 5.97 9.77
C TYR A 202 -11.72 6.15 9.61
N ASN A 203 -11.19 5.71 8.48
CA ASN A 203 -9.79 5.90 8.08
C ASN A 203 -9.68 6.96 6.97
N TRP A 204 -9.07 8.10 7.25
CA TRP A 204 -8.76 9.13 6.24
C TRP A 204 -7.30 8.96 5.82
N ILE A 205 -7.12 8.25 4.72
CA ILE A 205 -5.85 7.62 4.32
C ILE A 205 -5.26 8.26 3.06
N ARG A 206 -3.99 7.97 2.79
CA ARG A 206 -3.25 8.52 1.65
C ARG A 206 -2.21 7.54 1.10
N GLY A 207 -1.67 7.83 -0.07
CA GLY A 207 -0.61 7.01 -0.68
C GLY A 207 -1.08 5.59 -0.97
N GLU A 208 -0.15 4.64 -1.02
CA GLU A 208 -0.40 3.26 -1.45
C GLU A 208 -0.52 2.26 -0.29
N ASP A 209 0.45 2.21 0.63
CA ASP A 209 0.48 1.20 1.71
C ASP A 209 -0.80 1.25 2.57
N SER A 210 -1.18 2.45 3.01
CA SER A 210 -2.39 2.63 3.81
C SER A 210 -3.68 2.42 3.02
N PHE A 211 -3.64 2.65 1.70
CA PHE A 211 -4.78 2.41 0.82
C PHE A 211 -5.06 0.93 0.64
N GLN A 212 -4.04 0.14 0.36
CA GLN A 212 -4.18 -1.30 0.28
C GLN A 212 -4.58 -1.90 1.62
N LEU A 213 -3.99 -1.44 2.74
CA LEU A 213 -4.44 -1.86 4.07
C LEU A 213 -5.92 -1.56 4.32
N ALA A 214 -6.40 -0.36 3.94
CA ALA A 214 -7.79 0.03 4.14
C ALA A 214 -8.77 -0.77 3.26
N LEU A 215 -8.41 -1.08 2.01
CA LEU A 215 -9.22 -1.84 1.06
C LEU A 215 -9.72 -3.17 1.65
N TRP A 216 -8.85 -3.91 2.34
CA TRP A 216 -9.21 -5.19 2.94
C TRP A 216 -9.51 -5.09 4.44
N SER A 217 -9.45 -3.92 5.08
CA SER A 217 -9.62 -3.79 6.54
C SER A 217 -11.04 -4.06 7.05
N GLY A 218 -12.05 -3.86 6.19
CA GLY A 218 -13.46 -3.83 6.58
C GLY A 218 -13.88 -2.56 7.35
N ILE A 219 -12.97 -1.58 7.46
CA ILE A 219 -13.22 -0.29 8.09
C ILE A 219 -13.47 0.75 7.00
N PRO A 220 -14.55 1.54 7.07
CA PRO A 220 -14.82 2.57 6.09
C PRO A 220 -13.68 3.61 6.01
N PHE A 221 -13.31 3.98 4.78
CA PHE A 221 -12.16 4.84 4.55
C PHE A 221 -12.38 5.86 3.44
N PHE A 222 -11.61 6.94 3.46
CA PHE A 222 -11.62 8.02 2.46
C PHE A 222 -10.19 8.29 1.99
N TRP A 223 -9.94 8.10 0.70
CA TRP A 223 -8.60 8.14 0.12
C TRP A 223 -8.27 9.49 -0.51
N GLU A 224 -7.22 10.14 0.01
CA GLU A 224 -6.56 11.26 -0.64
C GLU A 224 -5.37 10.73 -1.46
N ALA A 225 -5.56 10.69 -2.78
CA ALA A 225 -4.53 10.25 -3.70
C ALA A 225 -3.38 11.27 -3.76
N TYR A 226 -2.15 10.80 -3.97
CA TYR A 226 -0.96 11.64 -4.02
C TYR A 226 -1.10 12.75 -5.08
N PRO A 227 -0.61 13.99 -4.82
CA PRO A 227 -0.64 15.06 -5.82
C PRO A 227 0.14 14.66 -7.09
N GLN A 228 -0.54 14.68 -8.23
CA GLN A 228 0.04 14.47 -9.56
C GLN A 228 -0.57 15.50 -10.52
N LYS A 229 -0.12 15.52 -11.79
CA LYS A 229 -0.84 16.26 -12.84
C LYS A 229 -2.32 15.89 -12.79
N ASN A 230 -3.19 16.90 -12.79
CA ASN A 230 -4.61 16.74 -12.46
C ASN A 230 -5.31 15.63 -13.27
N GLU A 231 -4.98 15.49 -14.55
CA GLU A 231 -5.56 14.47 -15.43
C GLU A 231 -5.23 13.04 -14.99
N ILE A 232 -3.95 12.75 -14.69
CA ILE A 232 -3.52 11.40 -14.26
C ILE A 232 -4.12 11.06 -12.90
N LYS A 233 -4.11 12.02 -11.96
CA LYS A 233 -4.72 11.82 -10.64
C LYS A 233 -6.21 11.50 -10.76
N LYS A 234 -6.91 12.20 -11.66
CA LYS A 234 -8.34 12.01 -11.90
C LYS A 234 -8.66 10.61 -12.42
N LEU A 235 -7.89 10.11 -13.39
CA LEU A 235 -8.05 8.75 -13.93
C LEU A 235 -7.95 7.67 -12.83
N LYS A 236 -6.95 7.76 -11.95
CA LYS A 236 -6.78 6.84 -10.82
C LYS A 236 -7.97 6.88 -9.85
N ILE A 237 -8.47 8.07 -9.54
CA ILE A 237 -9.63 8.25 -8.65
C ILE A 237 -10.91 7.71 -9.30
N ASP A 238 -11.13 7.97 -10.58
CA ASP A 238 -12.31 7.48 -11.28
C ASP A 238 -12.31 5.96 -11.41
N ALA A 239 -11.15 5.36 -11.71
CA ALA A 239 -10.99 3.92 -11.71
C ALA A 239 -11.31 3.30 -10.33
N PHE A 240 -10.82 3.91 -9.24
CA PHE A 240 -11.16 3.49 -7.88
C PHE A 240 -12.66 3.64 -7.57
N LEU A 241 -13.27 4.78 -7.89
CA LEU A 241 -14.68 5.04 -7.62
C LEU A 241 -15.58 4.09 -8.42
N ASN A 242 -15.23 3.81 -9.68
CA ASN A 242 -15.92 2.81 -10.50
C ASN A 242 -15.84 1.41 -9.88
N PHE A 243 -14.69 1.02 -9.34
CA PHE A 243 -14.55 -0.24 -8.60
C PHE A 243 -15.40 -0.26 -7.32
N MET A 244 -15.49 0.85 -6.59
CA MET A 244 -16.28 0.94 -5.36
C MET A 244 -17.80 0.98 -5.59
N LYS A 245 -18.24 1.46 -6.75
CA LYS A 245 -19.65 1.63 -7.10
C LYS A 245 -20.56 0.43 -6.77
N PRO A 246 -20.26 -0.82 -7.18
CA PRO A 246 -21.09 -1.98 -6.88
C PRO A 246 -21.15 -2.37 -5.39
N PHE A 247 -20.27 -1.81 -4.55
CA PHE A 247 -20.28 -2.10 -3.11
C PHE A 247 -21.11 -1.11 -2.29
N LEU A 248 -21.34 0.10 -2.82
CA LEU A 248 -21.80 1.23 -2.01
C LEU A 248 -23.30 1.54 -2.14
N ASP A 249 -23.97 1.04 -3.18
CA ASP A 249 -25.43 1.22 -3.40
C ASP A 249 -25.89 2.68 -3.16
N GLU A 250 -26.83 2.90 -2.24
CA GLU A 250 -27.36 4.20 -1.83
C GLU A 250 -26.29 5.18 -1.30
N PHE A 251 -25.14 4.69 -0.82
CA PHE A 251 -24.04 5.51 -0.32
C PHE A 251 -23.11 6.03 -1.41
N TYR A 252 -23.19 5.50 -2.64
CA TYR A 252 -22.20 5.79 -3.68
C TYR A 252 -22.09 7.29 -3.96
N GLN A 253 -23.20 8.01 -4.12
CA GLN A 253 -23.16 9.44 -4.47
C GLN A 253 -22.55 10.30 -3.37
N SER A 254 -22.89 10.03 -2.11
CA SER A 254 -22.30 10.72 -0.97
C SER A 254 -20.81 10.42 -0.85
N TYR A 255 -20.41 9.16 -1.04
CA TYR A 255 -19.00 8.76 -1.03
C TYR A 255 -18.21 9.43 -2.18
N TYR A 256 -18.76 9.39 -3.39
CA TYR A 256 -18.21 10.02 -4.59
C TYR A 256 -17.94 11.51 -4.37
N ASN A 257 -18.93 12.24 -3.84
CA ASN A 257 -18.79 13.66 -3.52
C ASN A 257 -17.66 13.94 -2.52
N ILE A 258 -17.55 13.12 -1.48
CA ILE A 258 -16.48 13.25 -0.48
C ILE A 258 -15.12 13.02 -1.11
N ILE A 259 -14.95 11.93 -1.86
CA ILE A 259 -13.67 11.59 -2.52
C ILE A 259 -13.24 12.70 -3.49
N LEU A 260 -14.15 13.24 -4.31
CA LEU A 260 -13.80 14.36 -5.19
C LEU A 260 -13.41 15.62 -4.42
N TYR A 261 -14.10 15.93 -3.32
CA TYR A 261 -13.85 17.12 -2.53
C TYR A 261 -12.49 17.09 -1.82
N ILE A 262 -12.16 15.97 -1.15
CA ILE A 262 -10.86 15.83 -0.48
C ILE A 262 -9.72 15.90 -1.51
N ASN A 263 -9.93 15.36 -2.72
CA ASN A 263 -8.93 15.36 -3.79
C ASN A 263 -8.88 16.64 -4.65
N ASN A 264 -9.62 17.71 -4.31
CA ASN A 264 -9.68 19.00 -5.03
C ASN A 264 -10.40 18.99 -6.39
N PHE A 265 -11.21 17.98 -6.70
CA PHE A 265 -12.01 17.91 -7.93
C PHE A 265 -13.43 18.46 -7.76
N LYS A 266 -13.85 18.78 -6.53
CA LYS A 266 -15.14 19.40 -6.19
C LYS A 266 -14.90 20.52 -5.19
N LYS A 267 -15.58 21.67 -5.38
CA LYS A 267 -15.48 22.85 -4.50
C LYS A 267 -16.67 23.01 -3.54
N THR A 268 -17.82 22.43 -3.87
CA THR A 268 -19.03 22.53 -3.03
C THR A 268 -18.90 21.71 -1.75
N SER A 269 -19.57 22.19 -0.70
CA SER A 269 -19.56 21.53 0.62
C SER A 269 -20.04 20.08 0.53
N ILE A 270 -19.42 19.21 1.32
CA ILE A 270 -19.78 17.79 1.46
C ILE A 270 -20.50 17.49 2.78
N LYS A 271 -20.91 18.52 3.53
CA LYS A 271 -21.50 18.38 4.86
C LYS A 271 -22.69 17.41 4.86
N GLU A 272 -23.62 17.57 3.91
CA GLU A 272 -24.80 16.70 3.81
C GLU A 272 -24.43 15.26 3.43
N SER A 273 -23.50 15.08 2.47
CA SER A 273 -22.99 13.76 2.10
C SER A 273 -22.33 13.05 3.28
N TYR A 274 -21.55 13.78 4.09
CA TYR A 274 -20.93 13.23 5.29
C TYR A 274 -21.97 12.91 6.37
N LEU A 275 -22.91 13.81 6.65
CA LEU A 275 -23.96 13.59 7.65
C LEU A 275 -24.83 12.37 7.29
N PHE A 276 -25.18 12.21 6.01
CA PHE A 276 -25.90 11.02 5.54
C PHE A 276 -25.11 9.73 5.84
N ILE A 277 -23.84 9.66 5.48
CA ILE A 277 -22.98 8.50 5.77
C ILE A 277 -22.84 8.26 7.27
N ASN A 278 -22.64 9.32 8.05
CA ASN A 278 -22.40 9.21 9.49
C ASN A 278 -23.66 8.80 10.27
N ASN A 279 -24.83 9.30 9.88
CA ASN A 279 -26.11 8.94 10.49
C ASN A 279 -26.50 7.48 10.19
N ASN A 280 -26.01 6.92 9.07
CA ASN A 280 -26.24 5.54 8.65
C ASN A 280 -24.95 4.70 8.74
N TYR A 281 -24.11 4.96 9.75
CA TYR A 281 -22.77 4.37 9.85
C TYR A 281 -22.76 2.84 9.82
N ASN A 282 -23.70 2.18 10.50
CA ASN A 282 -23.71 0.72 10.60
C ASN A 282 -23.94 0.07 9.22
N ASP A 283 -24.89 0.59 8.44
CA ASP A 283 -25.17 0.11 7.09
C ASP A 283 -24.01 0.41 6.14
N PHE A 284 -23.44 1.61 6.23
CA PHE A 284 -22.25 1.97 5.48
C PHE A 284 -21.06 1.08 5.83
N LYS A 285 -20.87 0.74 7.11
CA LYS A 285 -19.84 -0.19 7.58
C LYS A 285 -20.04 -1.59 7.00
N ASN A 286 -21.28 -2.06 6.91
CA ASN A 286 -21.58 -3.36 6.29
C ASN A 286 -21.14 -3.41 4.82
N LYS A 287 -21.24 -2.29 4.07
CA LYS A 287 -20.70 -2.20 2.69
C LYS A 287 -19.19 -2.45 2.65
N PHE A 288 -18.43 -1.91 3.60
CA PHE A 288 -16.98 -2.16 3.69
C PHE A 288 -16.65 -3.55 4.22
N MET A 289 -17.51 -4.16 5.04
CA MET A 289 -17.38 -5.56 5.41
C MET A 289 -17.56 -6.48 4.19
N ASN A 290 -18.49 -6.16 3.28
CA ASN A 290 -18.63 -6.88 2.01
C ASN A 290 -17.38 -6.72 1.13
N LEU A 291 -16.79 -5.51 1.09
CA LEU A 291 -15.51 -5.28 0.40
C LEU A 291 -14.36 -6.10 1.01
N ASN A 292 -14.29 -6.20 2.35
CA ASN A 292 -13.33 -7.07 3.03
C ASN A 292 -13.51 -8.53 2.62
N GLN A 293 -14.75 -9.05 2.63
CA GLN A 293 -15.04 -10.42 2.20
C GLN A 293 -14.65 -10.66 0.73
N TYR A 294 -14.88 -9.68 -0.13
CA TYR A 294 -14.46 -9.73 -1.53
C TYR A 294 -12.95 -9.96 -1.66
N PHE A 295 -12.12 -9.24 -0.89
CA PHE A 295 -10.67 -9.45 -0.93
C PHE A 295 -10.20 -10.73 -0.22
N LEU A 296 -10.86 -11.14 0.87
CA LEU A 296 -10.53 -12.39 1.57
C LEU A 296 -10.82 -13.63 0.72
N ASN A 297 -11.84 -13.58 -0.13
CA ASN A 297 -12.23 -14.68 -1.04
C ASN A 297 -11.38 -14.73 -2.31
N ARG A 298 -10.41 -13.84 -2.49
CA ARG A 298 -9.53 -13.77 -3.66
C ARG A 298 -8.09 -14.04 -3.27
N LYS A 299 -7.28 -14.41 -4.27
CA LYS A 299 -5.83 -14.50 -4.06
C LYS A 299 -5.28 -13.09 -3.87
N SER A 300 -4.58 -12.89 -2.77
CA SER A 300 -3.90 -11.64 -2.48
C SER A 300 -2.60 -11.50 -3.28
N PHE A 301 -2.09 -10.28 -3.35
CA PHE A 301 -0.82 -9.95 -4.00
C PHE A 301 0.32 -10.89 -3.58
N GLN A 302 0.53 -11.06 -2.28
CA GLN A 302 1.60 -11.93 -1.78
C GLN A 302 1.41 -13.41 -2.16
N LYS A 303 0.16 -13.89 -2.29
CA LYS A 303 -0.16 -15.27 -2.71
C LYS A 303 0.03 -15.48 -4.21
N ASN A 304 -0.16 -14.45 -5.02
CA ASN A 304 0.13 -14.51 -6.45
C ASN A 304 1.64 -14.36 -6.69
N LEU A 305 2.28 -13.39 -6.03
CA LEU A 305 3.71 -13.13 -6.13
C LEU A 305 4.56 -14.34 -5.71
N ILE A 306 4.22 -15.03 -4.62
CA ILE A 306 5.00 -16.21 -4.21
C ILE A 306 5.01 -17.32 -5.27
N LYS A 307 3.90 -17.48 -6.01
CA LYS A 307 3.82 -18.47 -7.10
C LYS A 307 4.71 -18.07 -8.27
N ILE A 308 4.73 -16.79 -8.62
CA ILE A 308 5.62 -16.25 -9.65
C ILE A 308 7.09 -16.49 -9.26
N ILE A 309 7.44 -16.21 -8.00
CA ILE A 309 8.79 -16.42 -7.47
C ILE A 309 9.19 -17.91 -7.51
N GLU A 310 8.25 -18.83 -7.28
CA GLU A 310 8.52 -20.27 -7.26
C GLU A 310 8.59 -20.92 -8.65
N ILE A 311 8.13 -20.23 -9.71
CA ILE A 311 8.30 -20.65 -11.10
C ILE A 311 9.66 -20.16 -11.59
N LEU A 312 10.67 -21.03 -11.47
CA LEU A 312 12.06 -20.79 -11.88
C LEU A 312 12.32 -21.14 -13.34
#